data_AF-A0A2R3JW77-F1
#
_entry.id   AF-A0A2R3JW77-F1
#
_cell.length_a   1.000
_cell.length_b   1.000
_cell.length_c   1.000
_cell.angle_alpha   90.00
_cell.angle_beta   90.00
_cell.angle_gamma   90.00
#
_symmetry.space_group_name_H-M   'P 1'
#
loop_
_entity.id
_entity.type
_entity.pdbx_description
1 polymer ?
#
loop_
_entity_poly.entity_id
_entity_poly.type
_entity_poly.pdbx_seq_one_letter_code
_entity_poly.pdbx_strand_id
1 'polypeptide(L)'
;MKYQLKWVSLILGIAMIIGGLSACDQRNPAVLQQHTWQLTTVTGRVHTIGRATFTAAELTIDATNQQRQTWHYYFNRDDDLVITAGAYNGTYVLKNEAADYLLVPIQGAQQQLKLRRVK
;
A
#
# COMPACT_ATOMS: atom_id res chain seq x y z
N MET A 1 32.19 57.00 4.38
CA MET A 1 32.70 55.92 3.50
C MET A 1 32.66 54.63 4.31
N LYS A 2 32.16 53.48 3.90
CA LYS A 2 31.48 52.98 2.70
C LYS A 2 30.81 51.67 3.16
N TYR A 3 29.58 51.45 2.69
CA TYR A 3 28.84 50.19 2.49
C TYR A 3 29.66 48.90 2.72
N GLN A 4 29.11 47.89 3.38
CA GLN A 4 28.41 46.71 2.80
C GLN A 4 28.36 45.71 3.99
N LEU A 5 27.43 44.78 4.22
CA LEU A 5 26.64 43.98 3.31
C LEU A 5 25.52 43.33 4.16
N LYS A 6 24.30 43.84 4.02
CA LYS A 6 23.07 43.24 4.58
C LYS A 6 22.71 41.98 3.78
N TRP A 7 23.34 40.83 4.03
CA TRP A 7 23.04 39.61 3.24
C TRP A 7 23.20 38.29 4.04
N VAL A 8 22.66 38.21 5.26
CA VAL A 8 22.56 36.90 5.98
C VAL A 8 21.10 36.44 6.12
N SER A 9 20.11 37.22 5.67
CA SER A 9 18.68 36.90 5.85
C SER A 9 18.01 36.21 4.65
N LEU A 10 18.74 35.60 3.71
CA LEU A 10 18.12 35.07 2.47
C LEU A 10 18.44 33.59 2.12
N ILE A 11 18.90 32.76 3.07
CA ILE A 11 19.13 31.31 2.79
C ILE A 11 18.37 30.38 3.76
N LEU A 12 17.62 30.89 4.74
CA LEU A 12 16.81 30.02 5.62
C LEU A 12 15.33 29.89 5.22
N GLY A 13 14.89 30.52 4.14
CA GLY A 13 13.49 30.50 3.66
C GLY A 13 13.19 29.50 2.53
N ILE A 14 14.20 28.83 1.97
CA ILE A 14 14.07 27.95 0.78
C ILE A 14 14.54 26.51 1.10
N ALA A 15 14.47 26.10 2.37
CA ALA A 15 14.62 24.69 2.76
C ALA A 15 13.26 24.03 3.08
N MET A 16 12.18 24.81 3.21
CA MET A 16 10.83 24.31 3.53
C MET A 16 9.93 24.12 2.30
N ILE A 17 10.47 23.96 1.10
CA ILE A 17 9.68 23.65 -0.10
C ILE A 17 10.03 22.26 -0.67
N ILE A 18 11.08 21.59 -0.17
CA ILE A 18 11.43 20.23 -0.60
C ILE A 18 10.65 19.15 0.17
N GLY A 19 9.94 19.52 1.25
CA GLY A 19 9.04 18.60 1.96
C GLY A 19 7.66 18.41 1.29
N GLY A 20 7.33 19.17 0.26
CA GLY A 20 5.99 19.23 -0.34
C GLY A 20 5.74 18.31 -1.54
N LEU A 21 6.69 17.42 -1.88
CA LEU A 21 6.61 16.58 -3.10
C LEU A 21 6.74 15.07 -2.84
N SER A 22 6.42 14.61 -1.63
CA SER A 22 6.31 13.18 -1.36
C SER A 22 4.89 12.86 -0.93
N ALA A 23 4.27 11.94 -1.67
CA ALA A 23 2.94 11.38 -1.45
C ALA A 23 1.74 12.18 -2.00
N CYS A 24 1.77 12.50 -3.30
CA CYS A 24 0.66 12.02 -4.11
C CYS A 24 0.84 10.49 -4.19
N ASP A 25 0.52 9.79 -3.10
CA ASP A 25 0.60 8.34 -3.04
C ASP A 25 -0.48 7.85 -4.01
N GLN A 26 -0.05 7.36 -5.17
CA GLN A 26 -0.95 6.73 -6.12
C GLN A 26 -1.58 5.52 -5.42
N ARG A 27 -2.86 5.65 -5.04
CA ARG A 27 -3.61 4.64 -4.26
C ARG A 27 -3.81 3.31 -4.99
N ASN A 28 -3.62 3.30 -6.31
CA ASN A 28 -3.42 2.11 -7.12
C ASN A 28 -1.93 1.94 -7.45
N PRO A 29 -1.13 1.35 -6.56
CA PRO A 29 0.30 1.28 -6.77
C PRO A 29 0.59 0.09 -7.67
N ALA A 30 1.03 0.39 -8.91
CA ALA A 30 1.50 -0.61 -9.88
C ALA A 30 2.56 -1.57 -9.30
N VAL A 31 3.23 -1.16 -8.22
CA VAL A 31 4.17 -1.97 -7.45
C VAL A 31 3.56 -3.29 -6.94
N LEU A 32 2.24 -3.36 -6.67
CA LEU A 32 1.62 -4.61 -6.23
C LEU A 32 1.80 -5.72 -7.25
N GLN A 33 1.80 -5.38 -8.54
CA GLN A 33 1.98 -6.32 -9.65
C GLN A 33 3.45 -6.63 -9.94
N GLN A 34 4.39 -5.86 -9.38
CA GLN A 34 5.82 -5.99 -9.66
C GLN A 34 6.53 -6.96 -8.71
N HIS A 35 5.89 -7.33 -7.60
CA HIS A 35 6.50 -8.10 -6.53
C HIS A 35 5.59 -9.21 -6.03
N THR A 36 6.21 -10.22 -5.41
CA THR A 36 5.51 -11.20 -4.59
C THR A 36 5.43 -10.69 -3.15
N TRP A 37 4.28 -10.91 -2.53
CA TRP A 37 3.94 -10.42 -1.20
C TRP A 37 3.70 -11.58 -0.25
N GLN A 38 4.09 -11.45 1.01
CA GLN A 38 3.56 -12.27 2.08
C GLN A 38 2.24 -11.64 2.53
N LEU A 39 1.15 -12.38 2.40
CA LEU A 39 -0.18 -11.95 2.83
C LEU A 39 -0.48 -12.48 4.24
N THR A 40 -0.84 -11.58 5.14
CA THR A 40 -1.13 -11.87 6.55
C THR A 40 -2.41 -11.16 6.99
N THR A 41 -3.13 -11.75 7.92
CA THR A 41 -4.20 -11.03 8.64
C THR A 41 -3.59 -10.24 9.79
N VAL A 42 -4.13 -9.05 10.06
CA VAL A 42 -3.67 -8.16 11.14
C VAL A 42 -4.69 -8.09 12.26
N THR A 43 -5.99 -8.06 11.94
CA THR A 43 -7.04 -7.98 12.96
C THR A 43 -7.32 -9.35 13.60
N GLY A 44 -7.24 -9.43 14.92
CA GLY A 44 -7.48 -10.65 15.69
C GLY A 44 -6.21 -11.48 15.89
N ARG A 45 -6.27 -12.80 15.63
CA ARG A 45 -5.07 -13.65 15.63
C ARG A 45 -4.34 -13.49 14.31
N VAL A 46 -3.20 -12.78 14.36
CA VAL A 46 -2.28 -12.64 13.23
C VAL A 46 -1.92 -14.03 12.72
N HIS A 47 -2.22 -14.29 11.45
CA HIS A 47 -1.80 -15.51 10.79
C HIS A 47 -1.44 -15.25 9.33
N THR A 48 -0.51 -16.04 8.85
CA THR A 48 -0.06 -16.01 7.46
C THR A 48 -1.05 -16.76 6.58
N ILE A 49 -1.64 -16.06 5.62
CA ILE A 49 -2.52 -16.65 4.61
C ILE A 49 -1.67 -17.40 3.58
N GLY A 50 -0.68 -16.72 3.01
CA GLY A 50 0.16 -17.30 1.96
C GLY A 50 1.08 -16.29 1.28
N ARG A 51 1.72 -16.72 0.20
CA ARG A 51 2.43 -15.83 -0.73
C ARG A 51 1.46 -15.39 -1.83
N ALA A 52 1.40 -14.10 -2.09
CA ALA A 52 0.43 -13.48 -2.94
C ALA A 52 1.11 -12.74 -4.10
N THR A 53 0.57 -12.93 -5.30
CA THR A 53 1.03 -12.26 -6.54
C THR A 53 -0.16 -11.61 -7.21
N PHE A 54 -0.06 -10.32 -7.48
CA PHE A 54 -1.11 -9.56 -8.16
C PHE A 54 -0.87 -9.56 -9.67
N THR A 55 -1.94 -9.77 -10.43
CA THR A 55 -2.00 -9.55 -11.89
C THR A 55 -2.92 -8.36 -12.18
N ALA A 56 -3.34 -8.15 -13.43
CA ALA A 56 -4.25 -7.05 -13.77
C ALA A 56 -5.63 -7.15 -13.09
N ALA A 57 -6.11 -8.36 -12.81
CA ALA A 57 -7.47 -8.59 -12.30
C ALA A 57 -7.56 -9.67 -11.21
N GLU A 58 -6.44 -10.33 -10.89
CA GLU A 58 -6.42 -11.48 -10.00
C GLU A 58 -5.29 -11.40 -8.98
N LEU A 59 -5.60 -11.81 -7.76
CA LEU A 59 -4.67 -12.08 -6.70
C LEU A 59 -4.52 -13.59 -6.57
N THR A 60 -3.39 -14.14 -7.00
CA THR A 60 -3.05 -15.54 -6.76
C THR A 60 -2.39 -15.67 -5.40
N ILE A 61 -2.81 -16.65 -4.60
CA ILE A 61 -2.26 -16.94 -3.28
C ILE A 61 -1.85 -18.40 -3.20
N ASP A 62 -0.56 -18.64 -2.98
CA ASP A 62 -0.03 -19.94 -2.56
C ASP A 62 -0.17 -20.03 -1.04
N ALA A 63 -1.27 -20.65 -0.58
CA ALA A 63 -1.62 -20.70 0.82
C ALA A 63 -0.69 -21.63 1.62
N THR A 64 -0.60 -21.39 2.93
CA THR A 64 0.27 -22.15 3.83
C THR A 64 -0.08 -23.65 3.91
N ASN A 65 -1.32 -24.02 3.56
CA ASN A 65 -1.79 -25.40 3.48
C ASN A 65 -1.52 -26.07 2.11
N GLN A 66 -0.64 -25.50 1.29
CA GLN A 66 -0.29 -25.97 -0.06
C GLN A 66 -1.45 -25.92 -1.07
N GLN A 67 -2.54 -25.22 -0.77
CA GLN A 67 -3.60 -24.94 -1.74
C GLN A 67 -3.35 -23.62 -2.44
N ARG A 68 -3.60 -23.59 -3.75
CA ARG A 68 -3.59 -22.35 -4.52
C ARG A 68 -5.00 -21.76 -4.53
N GLN A 69 -5.09 -20.47 -4.22
CA GLN A 69 -6.34 -19.70 -4.27
C GLN A 69 -6.20 -18.56 -5.28
N THR A 70 -7.30 -18.21 -5.93
CA THR A 70 -7.37 -17.05 -6.81
C THR A 70 -8.53 -16.18 -6.37
N TRP A 71 -8.26 -14.91 -6.07
CA TRP A 71 -9.28 -13.93 -5.76
C TRP A 71 -9.32 -12.88 -6.87
N HIS A 72 -10.50 -12.63 -7.41
CA HIS A 72 -10.68 -11.53 -8.34
C HIS A 72 -10.66 -10.20 -7.59
N TYR A 73 -10.03 -9.20 -8.20
CA TYR A 73 -9.99 -7.86 -7.65
C TYR A 73 -10.02 -6.79 -8.74
N TYR A 74 -10.40 -5.57 -8.36
CA TYR A 74 -10.23 -4.37 -9.17
C TYR A 74 -10.04 -3.15 -8.27
N PHE A 75 -9.60 -2.03 -8.84
CA PHE A 75 -9.62 -0.73 -8.16
C PHE A 75 -10.88 0.03 -8.56
N ASN A 76 -11.64 0.54 -7.58
CA ASN A 76 -12.84 1.34 -7.85
C ASN A 76 -12.47 2.77 -8.30
N ARG A 77 -13.48 3.65 -8.41
CA ARG A 77 -13.27 5.06 -8.82
C ARG A 77 -12.52 5.91 -7.78
N ASP A 78 -12.48 5.45 -6.54
CA ASP A 78 -11.83 6.11 -5.40
C ASP A 78 -10.42 5.55 -5.12
N ASP A 79 -9.93 4.71 -6.05
CA ASP A 79 -8.69 3.93 -5.98
C ASP A 79 -8.62 2.95 -4.79
N ASP A 80 -9.77 2.52 -4.27
CA ASP A 80 -9.83 1.47 -3.27
C ASP A 80 -9.75 0.09 -3.93
N LEU A 81 -9.04 -0.83 -3.28
CA LEU A 81 -8.93 -2.21 -3.71
C LEU A 81 -10.22 -2.95 -3.35
N VAL A 82 -10.93 -3.44 -4.36
CA VAL A 82 -12.12 -4.29 -4.19
C VAL A 82 -11.76 -5.73 -4.49
N ILE A 83 -11.83 -6.59 -3.48
CA ILE A 83 -11.70 -8.04 -3.62
C ILE A 83 -13.11 -8.63 -3.71
N THR A 84 -13.43 -9.33 -4.80
CA THR A 84 -14.80 -9.78 -5.09
C THR A 84 -15.06 -11.24 -4.73
N ALA A 85 -14.04 -12.01 -4.37
CA ALA A 85 -14.14 -13.43 -4.07
C ALA A 85 -13.26 -13.85 -2.89
N GLY A 86 -13.63 -14.95 -2.23
CA GLY A 86 -12.91 -15.54 -1.11
C GLY A 86 -13.35 -15.00 0.26
N ALA A 87 -12.71 -15.51 1.32
CA ALA A 87 -13.05 -15.18 2.72
C ALA A 87 -12.73 -13.73 3.13
N TYR A 88 -12.01 -13.01 2.26
CA TYR A 88 -11.57 -11.64 2.47
C TYR A 88 -12.18 -10.70 1.43
N ASN A 89 -13.37 -11.04 0.94
CA ASN A 89 -14.11 -10.18 0.02
C ASN A 89 -14.50 -8.85 0.70
N GLY A 90 -14.34 -7.76 -0.02
CA GLY A 90 -14.60 -6.42 0.50
C GLY A 90 -13.79 -5.35 -0.18
N THR A 91 -14.03 -4.11 0.24
CA THR A 91 -13.34 -2.92 -0.23
C THR A 91 -12.32 -2.47 0.81
N TYR A 92 -11.12 -2.14 0.37
CA TYR A 92 -9.99 -1.79 1.22
C TYR A 92 -9.32 -0.50 0.77
N VAL A 93 -9.02 0.39 1.72
CA VAL A 93 -8.03 1.45 1.49
C VAL A 93 -6.64 0.80 1.55
N LEU A 94 -5.80 1.09 0.57
CA LEU A 94 -4.36 0.81 0.65
C LEU A 94 -3.65 1.90 1.43
N LYS A 95 -3.01 1.53 2.53
CA LYS A 95 -2.09 2.39 3.27
C LYS A 95 -0.66 1.93 3.06
N ASN A 96 0.20 2.86 2.67
CA ASN A 96 1.63 2.62 2.53
C ASN A 96 2.29 2.59 3.92
N GLU A 97 3.00 1.49 4.23
CA GLU A 97 3.82 1.32 5.42
C GLU A 97 5.27 1.05 5.01
N ALA A 98 5.95 2.10 4.54
CA ALA A 98 7.32 2.05 4.02
C ALA A 98 7.49 1.11 2.80
N ALA A 99 7.90 -0.14 3.01
CA ALA A 99 8.06 -1.13 1.95
C ALA A 99 6.89 -2.14 1.88
N ASP A 100 5.95 -2.02 2.81
CA ASP A 100 4.79 -2.88 2.97
C ASP A 100 3.51 -2.10 2.70
N TYR A 101 2.40 -2.83 2.55
CA TYR A 101 1.06 -2.25 2.45
C TYR A 101 0.13 -2.83 3.49
N LEU A 102 -0.71 -1.97 4.05
CA LEU A 102 -1.82 -2.35 4.92
C LEU A 102 -3.14 -2.11 4.18
N LEU A 103 -3.91 -3.17 4.00
CA LEU A 103 -5.27 -3.13 3.45
C LEU A 103 -6.24 -2.95 4.61
N VAL A 104 -6.83 -1.76 4.71
CA VAL A 104 -7.77 -1.42 5.78
C VAL A 104 -9.19 -1.53 5.24
N PRO A 105 -10.04 -2.41 5.79
CA PRO A 105 -11.38 -2.63 5.27
C PRO A 105 -12.25 -1.38 5.48
N ILE A 106 -13.01 -1.05 4.44
CA ILE A 106 -14.02 0.02 4.43
C ILE A 106 -15.43 -0.58 4.41
N GLN A 107 -15.60 -1.69 3.67
CA GLN A 107 -16.89 -2.33 3.47
C GLN A 107 -16.74 -3.83 3.19
N GLY A 108 -17.66 -4.65 3.73
CA GLY A 108 -17.76 -6.09 3.48
C GLY A 108 -16.75 -6.94 4.25
N ALA A 109 -15.48 -6.57 4.19
CA ALA A 109 -14.41 -7.26 4.90
C ALA A 109 -14.36 -6.88 6.38
N GLN A 110 -14.01 -7.85 7.24
CA GLN A 110 -13.92 -7.66 8.69
C GLN A 110 -12.48 -7.61 9.21
N GLN A 111 -11.50 -8.01 8.38
CA GLN A 111 -10.11 -8.17 8.79
C GLN A 111 -9.22 -7.24 7.96
N GLN A 112 -8.26 -6.61 8.64
CA GLN A 112 -7.15 -5.93 7.99
C GLN A 112 -6.18 -6.97 7.46
N LEU A 113 -5.60 -6.69 6.29
CA LEU A 113 -4.59 -7.52 5.68
C LEU A 113 -3.29 -6.73 5.54
N LYS A 114 -2.17 -7.40 5.74
CA LYS A 114 -0.85 -6.82 5.48
C LYS A 114 -0.14 -7.58 4.39
N LEU A 115 0.39 -6.82 3.43
CA LEU A 115 1.23 -7.25 2.34
C LEU A 115 2.67 -6.85 2.66
N ARG A 116 3.49 -7.84 2.99
CA ARG A 116 4.92 -7.61 3.21
C ARG A 116 5.71 -8.08 2.00
N ARG A 117 6.59 -7.24 1.45
CA ARG A 117 7.37 -7.64 0.27
C ARG A 117 8.25 -8.85 0.60
N VAL A 118 8.20 -9.87 -0.26
CA VAL A 118 9.14 -11.02 -0.17
C VAL A 118 10.48 -10.55 -0.74
N LYS A 119 11.56 -10.75 0.03
CA LYS A 119 12.93 -10.44 -0.38
C LYS A 119 13.49 -11.51 -1.30
#